data_AF-A0A7S1L225-F1
#
_entry.id   AF-A0A7S1L225-F1
#
_cell.length_a   1.000
_cell.length_b   1.000
_cell.length_c   1.000
_cell.angle_alpha   90.00
_cell.angle_beta   90.00
_cell.angle_gamma   90.00
#
_symmetry.space_group_name_H-M   'P 1'
#
loop_
_entity.id
_entity.type
_entity.pdbx_description
1 polymer ?
#
loop_
_entity_poly.entity_id
_entity_poly.type
_entity_poly.pdbx_seq_one_letter_code
_entity_poly.pdbx_strand_id
1 'polypeptide(L)'
;AKREVKRIQSVPLVLGQFVEALDEERGIVGSTSGAQHYVRILSTLDREKLKPNASIGLHRSSNACVALLPSETDSNISLMAAGERPDVTYSDIGGLDMQKQELREAVELPLTHRGLYEQIGIDPPRGVLLYGPPGTGKTMLVKAVAHHTKASFIRVVGSEFVQKYL
;
A
#
# COMPACT_ATOMS: atom_id res chain seq x y z
N ALA A 1 -23.82 26.36 -0.01
CA ALA A 1 -22.51 25.83 -0.42
C ALA A 1 -22.47 24.29 -0.50
N LYS A 2 -22.51 23.54 0.62
CA LYS A 2 -22.29 22.06 0.60
C LYS A 2 -23.31 21.23 -0.24
N ARG A 3 -24.57 21.67 -0.38
CA ARG A 3 -25.58 21.00 -1.23
C ARG A 3 -25.28 21.13 -2.73
N GLU A 4 -24.60 22.20 -3.15
CA GLU A 4 -24.28 22.45 -4.57
C GLU A 4 -23.10 21.58 -5.02
N VAL A 5 -22.07 21.46 -4.17
CA VAL A 5 -20.91 20.58 -4.39
C VAL A 5 -21.38 19.12 -4.54
N LYS A 6 -22.36 18.69 -3.74
CA LYS A 6 -22.91 17.33 -3.82
C LYS A 6 -23.73 17.07 -5.09
N ARG A 7 -24.33 18.11 -5.69
CA ARG A 7 -24.96 18.02 -7.02
C ARG A 7 -23.92 17.90 -8.14
N ILE A 8 -22.82 18.65 -8.05
CA ILE A 8 -21.71 18.54 -9.01
C ILE A 8 -21.05 17.16 -8.94
N GLN A 9 -20.97 16.56 -7.75
CA GLN A 9 -20.50 15.18 -7.53
C GLN A 9 -21.47 14.09 -8.02
N SER A 10 -22.73 14.42 -8.31
CA SER A 10 -23.76 13.45 -8.71
C SER A 10 -23.85 13.22 -10.23
N VAL A 11 -23.08 13.98 -11.01
CA VAL A 11 -22.92 13.83 -12.46
C VAL A 11 -21.83 12.79 -12.74
N PRO A 12 -21.91 11.98 -13.82
CA PRO A 12 -20.85 11.03 -14.16
C PRO A 12 -19.48 11.72 -14.22
N LEU A 13 -18.59 11.28 -13.33
CA LEU A 13 -17.20 11.72 -13.25
C LEU A 13 -16.38 10.94 -14.28
N VAL A 14 -15.47 11.63 -14.95
CA VAL A 14 -14.48 11.04 -15.85
C VAL A 14 -13.19 10.81 -15.06
N LEU A 15 -12.59 9.64 -15.23
CA LEU A 15 -11.30 9.31 -14.62
C LEU A 15 -10.17 10.03 -15.35
N GLY A 16 -9.32 10.72 -14.58
CA GLY A 16 -8.08 11.31 -15.06
C GLY A 16 -6.93 11.08 -14.07
N GLN A 17 -5.73 11.38 -14.52
CA GLN A 17 -4.52 11.36 -13.71
C GLN A 17 -4.04 12.79 -13.48
N PHE A 18 -3.72 13.10 -12.23
CA PHE A 18 -3.13 14.39 -11.89
C PHE A 18 -1.68 14.42 -12.35
N VAL A 19 -1.29 15.41 -13.16
CA VAL A 19 0.10 15.53 -13.65
C VAL A 19 0.88 16.47 -12.76
N GLU A 20 0.45 17.73 -12.67
CA GLU A 20 1.17 18.79 -11.98
C GLU A 20 0.22 19.89 -11.50
N ALA A 21 0.53 20.51 -10.35
CA ALA A 21 -0.13 21.73 -9.89
C ALA A 21 0.61 22.93 -10.49
N LEU A 22 -0.09 23.82 -11.19
CA LEU A 22 0.52 25.07 -11.65
C LEU A 22 0.36 26.17 -10.59
N ASP A 23 -0.86 26.34 -10.08
CA ASP A 23 -1.23 27.42 -9.16
C ASP A 23 -2.18 26.92 -8.05
N GLU A 24 -2.55 27.81 -7.13
CA GLU A 24 -3.47 27.49 -6.03
C GLU A 24 -4.88 27.07 -6.46
N GLU A 25 -5.33 27.51 -7.63
CA GLU A 25 -6.66 27.20 -8.16
C GLU A 25 -6.62 26.28 -9.39
N ARG A 26 -5.44 25.95 -9.92
CA ARG A 26 -5.31 25.39 -11.28
C ARG A 26 -4.23 24.32 -11.35
N GLY A 27 -4.52 23.24 -12.06
CA GLY A 27 -3.60 22.12 -12.28
C GLY A 27 -3.76 21.50 -13.66
N ILE A 28 -2.77 20.72 -14.05
CA ILE A 28 -2.75 19.95 -15.29
C ILE A 28 -3.18 18.52 -14.98
N VAL A 29 -4.12 18.02 -15.76
CA VAL A 29 -4.64 16.66 -15.62
C VAL A 29 -4.60 15.94 -16.96
N GLY A 30 -4.17 14.69 -16.95
CA GLY A 30 -4.23 13.79 -18.09
C GLY A 30 -5.57 13.07 -18.09
N SER A 31 -6.33 13.18 -19.18
CA SER A 31 -7.45 12.27 -19.43
C SER A 31 -6.90 10.86 -19.73
N THR A 32 -7.73 9.83 -19.53
CA THR A 32 -7.44 8.45 -19.97
C THR A 32 -7.18 8.32 -21.48
N SER A 33 -7.53 9.33 -22.27
CA SER A 33 -7.22 9.43 -23.70
C SER A 33 -5.82 10.00 -24.02
N GLY A 34 -5.01 10.34 -23.01
CA GLY A 34 -3.70 10.97 -23.18
C GLY A 34 -3.73 12.48 -23.45
N ALA A 35 -4.92 13.07 -23.59
CA ALA A 35 -5.07 14.51 -23.73
C ALA A 35 -4.93 15.21 -22.38
N GLN A 36 -4.04 16.21 -22.32
CA GLN A 36 -3.83 17.04 -21.14
C GLN A 36 -4.78 18.23 -21.14
N HIS A 37 -5.46 18.44 -20.02
CA HIS A 37 -6.38 19.55 -19.84
C HIS A 37 -5.92 20.42 -18.67
N TYR A 38 -6.07 21.73 -18.84
CA TYR A 38 -5.87 22.68 -17.77
C TYR A 38 -7.19 22.85 -17.01
N VAL A 39 -7.17 22.54 -15.72
CA VAL A 39 -8.41 22.40 -14.95
C VAL A 39 -8.36 23.17 -13.65
N ARG A 40 -9.53 23.64 -13.21
CA ARG A 40 -9.67 24.26 -11.91
C ARG A 40 -9.77 23.20 -10.81
N ILE A 41 -8.97 23.36 -9.77
CA ILE A 41 -9.04 22.54 -8.55
C ILE A 41 -10.06 23.20 -7.63
N LEU A 42 -11.08 22.45 -7.21
CA LEU A 42 -12.04 22.96 -6.23
C LEU A 42 -11.36 23.05 -4.86
N SER A 43 -11.58 24.15 -4.14
CA SER A 43 -11.04 24.38 -2.79
C SER A 43 -11.50 23.37 -1.73
N THR A 44 -12.44 22.49 -2.10
CA THR A 44 -12.89 21.37 -1.27
C THR A 44 -11.90 20.20 -1.22
N LEU A 45 -10.84 20.22 -2.03
CA LEU A 45 -9.81 19.18 -2.10
C LEU A 45 -8.55 19.57 -1.33
N ASP A 46 -8.05 18.64 -0.51
CA ASP A 46 -6.79 18.79 0.21
C ASP A 46 -5.60 18.63 -0.74
N ARG A 47 -4.89 19.73 -1.03
CA ARG A 47 -3.74 19.75 -1.94
C ARG A 47 -2.56 18.89 -1.49
N GLU A 48 -2.39 18.68 -0.18
CA GLU A 48 -1.31 17.84 0.36
C GLU A 48 -1.45 16.36 -0.04
N LYS A 49 -2.67 15.93 -0.36
CA LYS A 49 -2.96 14.56 -0.79
C LYS A 49 -2.87 14.40 -2.31
N LEU A 50 -2.81 15.50 -3.07
CA LEU A 50 -2.63 15.48 -4.53
C LEU A 50 -1.15 15.25 -4.85
N LYS A 51 -0.79 13.97 -5.03
CA LYS A 51 0.50 13.57 -5.56
C LYS A 51 0.45 13.51 -7.08
N PRO A 52 1.57 13.77 -7.79
CA PRO A 52 1.65 13.48 -9.22
C PRO A 52 1.31 12.01 -9.47
N ASN A 53 0.60 11.74 -10.56
CA ASN A 53 -0.01 10.46 -10.95
C ASN A 53 -1.15 9.97 -10.05
N ALA A 54 -1.71 10.81 -9.17
CA ALA A 54 -2.89 10.42 -8.41
C ALA A 54 -4.13 10.35 -9.31
N SER A 55 -4.93 9.30 -9.13
CA SER A 55 -6.21 9.14 -9.81
C SER A 55 -7.22 10.16 -9.28
N ILE A 56 -7.84 10.94 -10.17
CA ILE A 56 -8.78 12.01 -9.83
C ILE A 56 -10.07 11.89 -10.65
N GLY A 57 -11.17 12.34 -10.05
CA GLY A 57 -12.46 12.47 -10.70
C GLY A 57 -12.63 13.87 -11.28
N LEU A 58 -12.73 13.93 -12.61
CA LEU A 58 -12.99 15.14 -13.38
C LEU A 58 -14.47 15.26 -13.70
N HIS A 59 -15.00 16.48 -13.68
CA HIS A 59 -16.37 16.74 -14.12
C HIS A 59 -16.45 16.74 -15.66
N ARG A 60 -17.42 16.02 -16.24
CA ARG A 60 -17.53 15.81 -17.70
C ARG A 60 -17.64 17.08 -18.54
N SER A 61 -18.30 18.15 -18.07
CA SER A 61 -18.53 19.36 -18.88
C SER A 61 -17.57 20.51 -18.62
N SER A 62 -17.00 20.59 -17.43
CA SER A 62 -16.11 21.69 -17.01
C SER A 62 -14.67 21.25 -16.81
N ASN A 63 -14.40 19.95 -16.94
CA ASN A 63 -13.13 19.29 -16.61
C ASN A 63 -12.60 19.63 -15.21
N ALA A 64 -13.40 20.23 -14.32
CA ALA A 64 -12.95 20.61 -12.99
C ALA A 64 -12.62 19.37 -12.15
N CYS A 65 -11.57 19.44 -11.33
CA CYS A 65 -11.21 18.37 -10.40
C CYS A 65 -12.16 18.40 -9.20
N VAL A 66 -12.98 17.37 -9.06
CA VAL A 66 -14.05 17.30 -8.05
C VAL A 66 -13.67 16.44 -6.86
N ALA A 67 -12.99 15.33 -7.11
CA ALA A 67 -12.63 14.37 -6.07
C ALA A 67 -11.27 13.73 -6.35
N LEU A 68 -10.51 13.49 -5.29
CA LEU A 68 -9.38 12.58 -5.30
C LEU A 68 -9.94 11.17 -5.16
N LEU A 69 -9.58 10.29 -6.07
CA LEU A 69 -9.92 8.88 -5.96
C LEU A 69 -8.81 8.18 -5.16
N PRO A 70 -9.13 7.10 -4.43
CA PRO A 70 -8.09 6.30 -3.80
C PRO A 70 -7.07 5.90 -4.88
N SER A 71 -5.78 6.05 -4.55
CA SER A 71 -4.70 5.64 -5.44
C SER A 71 -4.97 4.24 -5.95
N GLU A 72 -4.96 4.05 -7.26
CA GLU A 72 -5.07 2.74 -7.89
C GLU A 72 -3.99 1.84 -7.30
N THR A 73 -4.39 1.07 -6.30
CA THR A 73 -3.58 0.00 -5.77
C THR A 73 -3.89 -1.16 -6.69
N ASP A 74 -2.89 -1.67 -7.40
CA ASP A 74 -3.10 -2.76 -8.36
C ASP A 74 -3.99 -3.84 -7.73
N SER A 75 -4.97 -4.33 -8.50
CA SER A 75 -5.86 -5.40 -8.06
C SER A 75 -5.08 -6.60 -7.51
N ASN A 76 -3.86 -6.83 -8.03
CA ASN A 76 -2.91 -7.82 -7.55
C ASN A 76 -2.45 -7.57 -6.11
N ILE A 77 -2.10 -6.33 -5.75
CA ILE A 77 -1.67 -5.99 -4.38
C ILE A 77 -2.83 -6.15 -3.41
N SER A 78 -4.04 -5.75 -3.81
CA SER A 78 -5.23 -5.94 -2.99
C SER A 78 -5.52 -7.44 -2.75
N LEU A 79 -5.31 -8.28 -3.77
CA LEU A 79 -5.45 -9.74 -3.64
C LEU A 79 -4.36 -10.36 -2.76
N MET A 80 -3.13 -9.84 -2.81
CA MET A 80 -2.00 -10.31 -2.00
C MET A 80 -2.07 -9.86 -0.54
N ALA A 81 -2.55 -8.63 -0.28
CA ALA A 81 -2.72 -8.07 1.06
C ALA A 81 -3.99 -8.57 1.77
N ALA A 82 -5.00 -9.00 1.01
CA ALA A 82 -6.21 -9.63 1.54
C ALA A 82 -6.01 -11.13 1.86
N GLY A 83 -4.82 -11.68 1.65
CA GLY A 83 -4.50 -13.08 1.93
C GLY A 83 -4.71 -13.41 3.40
N GLU A 84 -5.53 -14.44 3.65
CA GLU A 84 -5.87 -14.97 4.98
C GLU A 84 -4.68 -14.98 5.93
N ARG A 85 -4.92 -14.44 7.14
CA ARG A 85 -3.99 -14.64 8.25
C ARG A 85 -3.81 -16.14 8.43
N PRO A 86 -2.58 -16.66 8.37
CA PRO A 86 -2.38 -18.08 8.58
C PRO A 86 -2.72 -18.45 10.03
N ASP A 87 -3.49 -19.51 10.24
CA ASP A 87 -3.89 -19.98 11.59
C ASP A 87 -2.79 -20.80 12.31
N VAL A 88 -1.57 -20.80 11.78
CA VAL A 88 -0.45 -21.58 12.33
C VAL A 88 0.15 -20.82 13.51
N THR A 89 0.40 -21.51 14.62
CA THR A 89 1.03 -20.96 15.82
C THR A 89 2.43 -21.54 16.03
N TYR A 90 3.24 -20.92 16.90
CA TYR A 90 4.55 -21.45 17.28
C TYR A 90 4.50 -22.84 17.94
N SER A 91 3.36 -23.17 18.55
CA SER A 91 3.09 -24.47 19.17
C SER A 91 2.98 -25.59 18.15
N ASP A 92 2.58 -25.26 16.91
CA ASP A 92 2.43 -26.24 15.83
C ASP A 92 3.77 -26.61 15.18
N ILE A 93 4.87 -25.92 15.55
CA ILE A 93 6.20 -26.15 15.02
C ILE A 93 7.02 -26.90 16.07
N GLY A 94 7.42 -28.13 15.77
CA GLY A 94 8.31 -28.91 16.64
C GLY A 94 9.76 -28.41 16.57
N GLY A 95 10.40 -28.21 17.73
CA GLY A 95 11.81 -27.82 17.85
C GLY A 95 12.14 -26.45 17.26
N LEU A 96 13.36 -26.30 16.71
CA LEU A 96 13.88 -25.07 16.10
C LEU A 96 13.86 -23.86 17.03
N ASP A 97 14.06 -24.08 18.34
CA ASP A 97 13.88 -23.05 19.36
C ASP A 97 14.82 -21.86 19.16
N MET A 98 16.06 -22.13 18.74
CA MET A 98 17.04 -21.10 18.41
C MET A 98 16.57 -20.24 17.22
N GLN A 99 16.11 -20.87 16.13
CA GLN A 99 15.66 -20.15 14.94
C GLN A 99 14.34 -19.39 15.18
N LYS A 100 13.45 -19.94 16.01
CA LYS A 100 12.24 -19.24 16.46
C LYS A 100 12.62 -17.98 17.24
N GLN A 101 13.57 -18.09 18.18
CA GLN A 101 14.02 -16.97 18.99
C GLN A 101 14.65 -15.87 18.12
N GLU A 102 15.58 -16.21 17.23
CA GLU A 102 16.22 -15.25 16.31
C GLU A 102 15.19 -14.52 15.44
N LEU A 103 14.19 -15.24 14.91
CA LEU A 103 13.18 -14.60 14.07
C LEU A 103 12.23 -13.69 14.88
N ARG A 104 11.92 -14.06 16.13
CA ARG A 104 11.14 -13.20 17.03
C ARG A 104 11.90 -11.93 17.38
N GLU A 105 13.19 -12.02 17.64
CA GLU A 105 14.04 -10.86 17.89
C GLU A 105 14.17 -9.97 16.64
N ALA A 106 14.22 -10.56 15.45
CA ALA A 106 14.32 -9.80 14.21
C ALA A 106 13.01 -9.12 13.79
N VAL A 107 11.85 -9.73 14.10
CA VAL A 107 10.54 -9.25 13.59
C VAL A 107 9.64 -8.71 14.70
N GLU A 108 9.48 -9.43 15.81
CA GLU A 108 8.57 -9.03 16.89
C GLU A 108 9.14 -7.89 17.74
N LEU A 109 10.44 -7.95 18.07
CA LEU A 109 11.07 -6.98 18.96
C LEU A 109 11.03 -5.55 18.39
N PRO A 110 11.34 -5.32 17.09
CA PRO A 110 11.24 -3.99 16.49
C PRO A 110 9.79 -3.51 16.35
N LEU A 111 8.81 -4.41 16.28
CA LEU A 111 7.39 -4.02 16.18
C LEU A 111 6.78 -3.67 17.54
N THR A 112 7.15 -4.41 18.58
CA THR A 112 6.59 -4.25 19.94
C THR A 112 7.34 -3.21 20.77
N HIS A 113 8.66 -3.09 20.63
CA HIS A 113 9.51 -2.28 21.50
C HIS A 113 10.44 -1.34 20.72
N ARG A 114 9.88 -0.50 19.84
CA ARG A 114 10.68 0.49 19.06
C ARG A 114 11.54 1.41 19.92
N GLY A 115 11.03 1.83 21.09
CA GLY A 115 11.76 2.75 21.98
C GLY A 115 13.10 2.23 22.49
N LEU A 116 13.27 0.90 22.60
CA LEU A 116 14.57 0.31 22.97
C LEU A 116 15.61 0.55 21.88
N TYR A 117 15.24 0.40 20.60
CA TYR A 117 16.15 0.62 19.48
C TYR A 117 16.52 2.11 19.36
N GLU A 118 15.56 3.02 19.58
CA GLU A 118 15.79 4.46 19.56
C GLU A 118 16.73 4.92 20.69
N GLN A 119 16.60 4.36 21.90
CA GLN A 119 17.46 4.69 23.03
C GLN A 119 18.90 4.21 22.86
N ILE A 120 19.08 3.02 22.29
CA ILE A 120 20.41 2.44 22.06
C ILE A 120 21.05 3.03 20.79
N GLY A 121 20.24 3.62 19.90
CA GLY A 121 20.72 4.25 18.66
C GLY A 121 21.13 3.23 17.59
N ILE A 122 20.53 2.03 17.60
CA ILE A 122 20.82 0.96 16.65
C ILE A 122 19.63 0.79 15.71
N ASP A 123 19.91 0.66 14.41
CA ASP A 123 18.88 0.37 13.42
C ASP A 123 18.35 -1.06 13.57
N PRO A 124 17.02 -1.28 13.55
CA PRO A 124 16.46 -2.61 13.56
C PRO A 124 16.82 -3.37 12.27
N PRO A 125 16.91 -4.71 12.32
CA PRO A 125 17.19 -5.52 11.15
C PRO A 125 16.10 -5.34 10.09
N ARG A 126 16.50 -5.15 8.83
CA ARG A 126 15.57 -4.85 7.73
C ARG A 126 14.92 -6.08 7.10
N GLY A 127 15.47 -7.27 7.31
CA GLY A 127 14.94 -8.50 6.71
C GLY A 127 15.69 -9.74 7.17
N VAL A 128 15.05 -10.90 7.00
CA VAL A 128 15.59 -12.20 7.37
C VAL A 128 15.52 -13.14 6.17
N LEU A 129 16.60 -13.89 5.94
CA LEU A 129 16.66 -14.91 4.89
C LEU A 129 16.63 -16.30 5.53
N LEU A 130 15.61 -17.10 5.20
CA LEU A 130 15.50 -18.49 5.64
C LEU A 130 16.01 -19.42 4.54
N TYR A 131 17.10 -20.15 4.80
CA TYR A 131 17.70 -21.08 3.83
C TYR A 131 17.89 -22.48 4.43
N GLY A 132 18.03 -23.48 3.57
CA GLY A 132 18.30 -24.88 3.94
C GLY A 132 17.41 -25.89 3.18
N PRO A 133 17.50 -27.18 3.51
CA PRO A 133 16.82 -28.25 2.79
C PRO A 133 15.30 -28.08 2.70
N PRO A 134 14.65 -28.56 1.62
CA PRO A 134 13.20 -28.58 1.54
C PRO A 134 12.61 -29.45 2.67
N GLY A 135 11.42 -29.08 3.17
CA GLY A 135 10.75 -29.81 4.26
C GLY A 135 11.13 -29.40 5.69
N THR A 136 12.08 -28.48 5.88
CA THR A 136 12.51 -28.00 7.21
C THR A 136 11.59 -26.96 7.86
N GLY A 137 10.35 -26.79 7.36
CA GLY A 137 9.35 -25.93 8.01
C GLY A 137 9.53 -24.41 7.83
N LYS A 138 10.40 -23.93 6.93
CA LYS A 138 10.66 -22.48 6.69
C LYS A 138 9.38 -21.68 6.46
N THR A 139 8.52 -22.14 5.55
CA THR A 139 7.24 -21.49 5.22
C THR A 139 6.27 -21.52 6.41
N MET A 140 6.30 -22.59 7.22
CA MET A 140 5.44 -22.75 8.39
C MET A 140 5.87 -21.79 9.51
N LEU A 141 7.17 -21.60 9.66
CA LEU A 141 7.77 -20.68 10.63
C LEU A 141 7.40 -19.22 10.33
N VAL A 142 7.46 -18.80 9.06
CA VAL A 142 6.99 -17.46 8.64
C VAL A 142 5.49 -17.27 8.92
N LYS A 143 4.67 -18.29 8.65
CA LYS A 143 3.24 -18.25 8.93
C LYS A 143 2.96 -18.05 10.43
N ALA A 144 3.68 -18.75 11.31
CA ALA A 144 3.54 -18.59 12.75
C ALA A 144 3.88 -17.18 13.23
N VAL A 145 4.93 -16.56 12.68
CA VAL A 145 5.32 -15.17 13.02
C VAL A 145 4.28 -14.17 12.54
N ALA A 146 3.73 -14.39 11.34
CA ALA A 146 2.67 -13.55 10.79
C ALA A 146 1.40 -13.60 11.65
N HIS A 147 1.04 -14.78 12.18
CA HIS A 147 -0.08 -14.93 13.10
C HIS A 147 0.16 -14.17 14.42
N HIS A 148 1.36 -14.27 14.99
CA HIS A 148 1.66 -13.67 16.29
C HIS A 148 1.82 -12.14 16.27
N THR A 149 2.43 -11.59 15.20
CA THR A 149 2.71 -10.15 15.07
C THR A 149 1.48 -9.28 14.79
N LYS A 150 0.33 -9.88 14.41
CA LYS A 150 -0.90 -9.17 13.97
C LYS A 150 -0.67 -8.14 12.86
N ALA A 151 0.47 -8.20 12.18
CA ALA A 151 0.83 -7.30 11.08
C ALA A 151 0.17 -7.77 9.78
N SER A 152 0.06 -6.86 8.81
CA SER A 152 -0.36 -7.21 7.46
C SER A 152 0.67 -8.16 6.84
N PHE A 153 0.22 -9.35 6.43
CA PHE A 153 1.06 -10.36 5.81
C PHE A 153 0.83 -10.38 4.31
N ILE A 154 1.89 -10.16 3.53
CA ILE A 154 1.86 -10.20 2.08
C ILE A 154 2.73 -11.37 1.64
N ARG A 155 2.11 -12.40 1.09
CA ARG A 155 2.82 -13.54 0.50
C ARG A 155 2.95 -13.32 -0.99
N VAL A 156 4.18 -13.31 -1.49
CA VAL A 156 4.45 -13.27 -2.92
C VAL A 156 5.38 -14.43 -3.28
N VAL A 157 5.08 -15.12 -4.37
CA VAL A 157 5.95 -16.16 -4.92
C VAL A 157 6.86 -15.53 -5.97
N GLY A 158 8.16 -15.84 -5.95
CA GLY A 158 9.14 -15.25 -6.88
C GLY A 158 8.75 -15.36 -8.37
N SER A 159 8.03 -16.42 -8.75
CA SER A 159 7.51 -16.60 -10.11
C SER A 159 6.44 -15.59 -10.52
N GLU A 160 5.74 -14.96 -9.57
CA GLU A 160 4.70 -13.97 -9.84
C GLU A 160 5.28 -12.61 -10.27
N PHE A 161 6.55 -12.35 -9.96
CA PHE A 161 7.23 -11.12 -10.38
C PHE A 161 7.67 -11.12 -11.84
N VAL A 162 7.64 -12.27 -12.52
CA VAL A 162 8.02 -12.36 -13.94
C VAL A 162 6.81 -12.02 -14.80
N GLN A 163 6.81 -10.81 -15.37
CA GLN A 163 5.78 -10.38 -16.31
C GLN A 163 6.27 -10.45 -17.77
N LYS A 164 5.38 -10.85 -18.67
CA LYS A 164 5.65 -10.94 -20.12
C LYS A 164 5.78 -9.55 -20.78
N TYR A 165 5.20 -8.52 -20.16
CA TYR A 165 5.19 -7.16 -20.66
C TYR A 165 6.40 -6.41 -20.10
N LEU A 166 7.16 -5.78 -21.01
CA LEU A 166 8.28 -4.88 -20.73
C LEU A 166 7.76 -3.44 -20.57
#